data_AF-A0A2N7XSV5-F1
#
_entry.id   AF-A0A2N7XSV5-F1
#
_cell.length_a   1.000
_cell.length_b   1.000
_cell.length_c   1.000
_cell.angle_alpha   90.00
_cell.angle_beta   90.00
_cell.angle_gamma   90.00
#
_symmetry.space_group_name_H-M   'P 1'
#
loop_
_entity.id
_entity.type
_entity.pdbx_description
1 polymer ?
#
loop_
_entity_poly.entity_id
_entity_poly.type
_entity_poly.pdbx_seq_one_letter_code
_entity_poly.pdbx_strand_id
1 'polypeptide(L)'
;AVGRSNSPTDNAPLDMYDTTIMLKPREQWRSGMTYEKLIREMDEKLQFPGLTNTWTMPVQNRLDMELTGIKTPVGLKIQGPNVEVIQ
;
A
#
# COMPACT_ATOMS: atom_id res chain seq x y z
N ALA A 1 -0.21 -10.78 -13.71
CA ALA A 1 -0.02 -10.26 -12.34
C ALA A 1 -0.94 -9.06 -12.17
N VAL A 2 -1.85 -9.10 -11.20
CA VAL A 2 -2.84 -8.03 -10.98
C VAL A 2 -2.18 -6.95 -10.13
N GLY A 3 -2.18 -5.69 -10.59
CA GLY A 3 -1.76 -4.55 -9.79
C GLY A 3 -0.25 -4.46 -9.49
N ARG A 4 0.64 -4.75 -10.44
CA ARG A 4 2.06 -4.37 -10.32
C ARG A 4 2.42 -3.35 -11.40
N SER A 5 3.36 -2.46 -11.10
CA SER A 5 4.00 -1.64 -12.13
C SER A 5 4.86 -2.51 -13.05
N ASN A 6 4.71 -2.37 -14.37
CA ASN A 6 5.49 -3.12 -15.36
C ASN A 6 6.94 -2.60 -15.53
N SER A 7 7.50 -1.90 -14.55
CA SER A 7 8.85 -1.33 -14.64
C SER A 7 9.93 -2.37 -14.30
N PRO A 8 11.02 -2.48 -15.10
CA PRO A 8 12.18 -3.30 -14.77
C PRO A 8 12.89 -2.89 -13.46
N THR A 9 12.66 -1.66 -12.99
CA THR A 9 13.25 -1.14 -11.74
C THR A 9 12.37 -1.37 -10.51
N ASP A 10 11.18 -1.94 -10.67
CA ASP A 10 10.29 -2.19 -9.54
C ASP A 10 10.69 -3.49 -8.83
N ASN A 11 11.32 -3.38 -7.67
CA ASN A 11 11.77 -4.52 -6.85
C ASN A 11 10.65 -5.20 -6.05
N ALA A 12 9.37 -4.86 -6.31
CA ALA A 12 8.23 -5.50 -5.68
C ALA A 12 8.21 -7.03 -5.89
N PRO A 13 8.17 -7.86 -4.83
CA PRO A 13 7.99 -9.29 -4.97
C PRO A 13 6.59 -9.64 -5.55
N LEU A 14 6.42 -10.85 -6.08
CA LEU A 14 5.23 -11.25 -6.85
C LEU A 14 3.96 -11.42 -6.02
N ASP A 15 4.12 -11.59 -4.71
CA ASP A 15 3.09 -11.67 -3.68
C ASP A 15 2.59 -10.28 -3.22
N MET A 16 3.28 -9.21 -3.62
CA MET A 16 2.90 -7.84 -3.27
C MET A 16 2.02 -7.20 -4.35
N TYR A 17 0.85 -6.72 -3.93
CA TYR A 17 -0.13 -6.08 -4.81
C TYR A 17 -0.15 -4.55 -4.59
N ASP A 18 -0.02 -3.79 -5.68
CA ASP A 18 -0.06 -2.33 -5.72
C ASP A 18 -1.16 -1.83 -6.68
N THR A 19 -2.32 -1.48 -6.12
CA THR A 19 -3.42 -0.93 -6.93
C THR A 19 -3.44 0.59 -6.83
N THR A 20 -3.21 1.26 -7.96
CA THR A 20 -3.41 2.72 -8.04
C THR A 20 -4.88 3.02 -8.30
N ILE A 21 -5.52 3.75 -7.39
CA ILE A 21 -6.92 4.13 -7.50
C ILE A 21 -7.00 5.62 -7.87
N MET A 22 -7.64 5.92 -8.99
CA MET A 22 -7.96 7.30 -9.37
C MET A 22 -9.36 7.64 -8.88
N LEU A 23 -9.45 8.53 -7.89
CA LEU A 23 -10.73 9.03 -7.40
C LEU A 23 -11.40 9.92 -8.46
N LYS A 24 -12.73 9.92 -8.47
CA LYS A 24 -13.50 10.90 -9.24
C LYS A 24 -13.16 12.33 -8.78
N PRO A 25 -13.38 13.36 -9.62
CA PRO A 25 -13.34 14.75 -9.19
C PRO A 25 -14.20 14.97 -7.94
N ARG A 26 -13.76 15.84 -7.03
CA ARG A 26 -14.40 16.06 -5.71
C ARG A 26 -15.86 16.46 -5.82
N GLU A 27 -16.22 17.16 -6.88
CA GLU A 27 -17.57 17.64 -7.20
C GLU A 27 -18.54 16.48 -7.48
N GLN A 28 -18.02 15.30 -7.81
CA GLN A 28 -18.79 14.09 -8.09
C GLN A 28 -18.84 13.15 -6.89
N TRP A 29 -18.30 13.54 -5.74
CA TRP A 29 -18.35 12.73 -4.54
C TRP A 29 -19.78 12.73 -3.97
N ARG A 30 -20.15 11.65 -3.28
CA ARG A 30 -21.40 11.61 -2.52
C ARG A 30 -21.40 12.73 -1.48
N SER A 31 -22.58 13.25 -1.16
CA SER A 31 -22.73 14.34 -0.18
C SER A 31 -22.07 13.99 1.16
N GLY A 32 -21.32 14.94 1.72
CA GLY A 32 -20.64 14.80 3.01
C GLY A 32 -19.43 13.86 3.02
N MET A 33 -18.92 13.43 1.86
CA MET A 33 -17.71 12.61 1.79
C MET A 33 -16.43 13.41 2.02
N THR A 34 -15.51 12.78 2.74
CA THR A 34 -14.13 13.23 2.93
C THR A 34 -13.19 12.14 2.46
N TYR A 35 -11.91 12.48 2.29
CA TYR A 35 -10.90 11.51 1.88
C TYR A 35 -10.78 10.35 2.88
N GLU A 36 -10.84 10.64 4.17
CA GLU A 36 -10.77 9.67 5.26
C GLU A 36 -11.99 8.73 5.24
N LYS A 37 -13.19 9.27 4.97
CA LYS A 37 -14.40 8.45 4.82
C LYS A 37 -14.31 7.52 3.61
N LEU A 38 -13.73 7.98 2.51
CA LEU A 38 -13.53 7.16 1.32
C LEU A 38 -12.53 6.03 1.60
N ILE A 39 -11.38 6.32 2.23
CA ILE A 39 -10.43 5.28 2.64
C ILE A 39 -11.12 4.26 3.54
N ARG A 40 -11.84 4.73 4.56
CA ARG A 40 -12.53 3.85 5.50
C ARG A 40 -13.55 2.94 4.82
N GLU A 41 -14.40 3.48 3.94
CA GLU A 41 -15.37 2.67 3.21
C GLU A 41 -14.72 1.66 2.26
N MET A 42 -13.58 1.99 1.67
CA MET A 42 -12.82 1.05 0.83
C MET A 42 -12.18 -0.03 1.69
N ASP A 43 -11.57 0.34 2.82
CA ASP A 43 -10.94 -0.59 3.75
C ASP A 43 -11.94 -1.60 4.32
N GLU A 44 -13.09 -1.13 4.80
CA GLU A 44 -14.16 -2.00 5.33
C GLU A 44 -14.65 -3.03 4.29
N LYS A 45 -14.65 -2.67 3.00
CA LYS A 45 -15.12 -3.56 1.92
C LYS A 45 -14.05 -4.53 1.40
N LEU A 46 -12.78 -4.26 1.66
CA LEU A 46 -11.65 -5.03 1.09
C LEU A 46 -10.99 -5.94 2.13
N GLN A 47 -11.71 -6.33 3.18
CA GLN A 47 -11.23 -7.27 4.18
C GLN A 47 -11.27 -8.71 3.65
N PHE A 48 -10.16 -9.18 3.09
CA PHE A 48 -10.00 -10.56 2.63
C PHE A 48 -9.12 -11.37 3.60
N PRO A 49 -9.46 -12.64 3.91
CA PRO A 49 -8.62 -13.49 4.73
C PRO A 49 -7.21 -13.64 4.14
N GLY A 50 -6.18 -13.33 4.95
CA GLY A 50 -4.77 -13.44 4.55
C GLY A 50 -4.21 -12.22 3.81
N LEU A 51 -4.99 -11.16 3.61
CA LEU A 51 -4.52 -9.90 3.02
C LEU A 51 -4.71 -8.73 3.99
N THR A 52 -3.62 -8.05 4.31
CA THR A 52 -3.65 -6.81 5.10
C THR A 52 -3.58 -5.62 4.16
N ASN A 53 -4.59 -4.76 4.18
CA ASN A 53 -4.61 -3.56 3.36
C ASN A 53 -3.71 -2.46 3.95
N THR A 54 -3.05 -1.69 3.09
CA THR A 54 -2.35 -0.46 3.46
C THR A 54 -2.72 0.63 2.46
N TRP A 55 -3.12 1.78 2.99
CA TRP A 55 -3.57 2.92 2.19
C TRP A 55 -2.55 4.04 2.27
N THR A 56 -2.05 4.47 1.11
CA THR A 56 -1.04 5.53 1.03
C THR A 56 -1.17 6.26 -0.32
N MET A 57 -0.57 7.44 -0.40
CA MET A 57 -0.52 8.20 -1.65
C MET A 57 0.59 7.67 -2.56
N PRO A 58 0.39 7.64 -3.89
CA PRO A 58 1.38 7.05 -4.82
C PRO A 58 2.78 7.66 -4.73
N VAL A 59 2.86 8.98 -4.57
CA VAL A 59 4.14 9.69 -4.47
C VAL A 59 4.87 9.35 -3.16
N GLN A 60 4.15 9.34 -2.04
CA GLN A 60 4.71 9.00 -0.74
C GLN A 60 5.17 7.54 -0.71
N ASN A 61 4.33 6.61 -1.19
CA ASN A 61 4.66 5.20 -1.28
C ASN A 61 5.97 4.96 -2.07
N ARG A 62 6.13 5.64 -3.20
CA ARG A 62 7.35 5.53 -4.02
C ARG A 62 8.56 6.08 -3.28
N LEU A 63 8.44 7.22 -2.61
CA LEU A 63 9.52 7.79 -1.83
C LEU A 63 9.94 6.88 -0.65
N ASP A 64 8.98 6.36 0.10
CA ASP A 64 9.23 5.49 1.25
C ASP A 64 9.89 4.17 0.83
N MET A 65 9.50 3.64 -0.34
CA MET A 65 10.12 2.47 -0.95
C MET A 65 11.57 2.70 -1.35
N GLU A 66 11.86 3.81 -2.04
CA GLU A 66 13.23 4.13 -2.48
C GLU A 66 14.15 4.43 -1.30
N LEU A 67 13.63 5.07 -0.24
CA LEU A 67 14.44 5.44 0.92
C LEU A 67 14.66 4.28 1.90
N THR A 68 13.61 3.49 2.17
CA THR A 68 13.62 2.55 3.29
C THR A 68 13.33 1.11 2.90
N GLY A 69 12.67 0.88 1.77
CA GLY A 69 12.14 -0.44 1.44
C GLY A 69 10.90 -0.84 2.27
N ILE A 70 10.24 0.07 2.99
CA ILE A 70 9.01 -0.19 3.77
C ILE A 70 7.87 0.73 3.31
N LYS A 71 6.67 0.17 3.07
CA LYS A 71 5.47 0.91 2.58
C LYS A 71 4.55 1.42 3.67
N THR A 72 4.68 0.88 4.87
CA THR A 72 3.85 1.26 6.02
C THR A 72 4.46 2.49 6.70
N PRO A 73 3.64 3.41 7.26
CA PRO A 73 4.15 4.57 7.98
C PRO A 73 5.07 4.22 9.16
N VAL A 74 4.90 3.02 9.72
CA VAL A 74 5.76 2.47 10.77
C VAL A 74 6.33 1.15 10.30
N GLY A 75 7.65 1.02 10.40
CA GLY A 75 8.40 -0.17 10.00
C GLY A 75 9.47 -0.52 11.01
N LEU A 76 9.62 -1.81 11.31
CA LEU A 76 10.69 -2.33 12.15
C LEU A 76 11.64 -3.18 11.30
N LYS A 77 12.94 -2.85 11.31
CA LYS A 77 13.98 -3.66 10.65
C LYS A 77 14.70 -4.49 11.69
N ILE A 78 14.47 -5.80 11.69
CA ILE A 78 15.25 -6.76 12.48
C ILE A 78 16.38 -7.27 11.59
N GLN A 79 17.62 -7.10 12.02
CA GLN A 79 18.81 -7.54 11.29
C GLN A 79 19.65 -8.44 12.18
N GLY A 80 20.16 -9.53 11.61
CA GLY A 80 21.02 -10.48 12.30
C GLY A 80 21.58 -11.53 11.33
N PRO A 81 22.67 -12.20 11.70
CA PRO A 81 23.32 -13.19 10.82
C PRO A 81 22.56 -14.53 10.74
N ASN A 82 21.65 -14.81 11.68
CA ASN A 82 20.89 -16.07 11.72
C ASN A 82 19.40 -15.80 11.45
N VAL A 83 18.89 -16.34 10.34
CA VAL A 83 17.49 -16.22 9.92
C VAL A 83 16.53 -16.87 10.92
N GLU A 84 16.92 -17.98 11.56
CA GLU A 84 16.07 -18.69 12.54
C GLU A 84 15.82 -17.88 13.83
N VAL A 85 16.64 -16.86 14.09
CA VAL A 85 16.52 -15.98 15.27
C VAL A 85 15.67 -14.74 14.97
N ILE A 86 15.50 -14.39 13.69
CA ILE A 86 14.87 -13.13 13.25
C ILE A 86 13.57 -13.32 12.46
N GLN A 87 13.16 -14.57 12.22
CA GLN A 87 11.87 -14.93 11.60
C GLN A 87 10.76 -15.12 12.65
#